data_AF-A0A7C5HL05-F1
#
_entry.id   AF-A0A7C5HL05-F1
#
_cell.length_a   1.000
_cell.length_b   1.000
_cell.length_c   1.000
_cell.angle_alpha   90.00
_cell.angle_beta   90.00
_cell.angle_gamma   90.00
#
_symmetry.space_group_name_H-M   'P 1'
#
loop_
_entity.id
_entity.type
_entity.pdbx_description
1 polymer ?
#
loop_
_entity_poly.entity_id
_entity_poly.type
_entity_poly.pdbx_seq_one_letter_code
_entity_poly.pdbx_strand_id
1 'polypeptide(L)'
;MTDNTEPVLLDTSVWVDALRGKTPKIVAKTQGLLNDDRVLTCGPVIFEIRRGLHPKERKKIMPLFDALIRLSVDEAVWDSAGDLDASRRRDGITIPPMDTIIAQVC
;
A
#
# COMPACT_ATOMS: atom_id res chain seq x y z
N MET A 1 1.84 6.74 27.73
CA MET A 1 1.74 6.91 26.26
C MET A 1 1.81 5.50 25.71
N THR A 2 0.70 4.96 25.23
CA THR A 2 0.71 3.63 24.59
C THR A 2 1.53 3.77 23.33
N ASP A 3 2.73 3.21 23.35
CA ASP A 3 3.53 3.08 22.14
C ASP A 3 2.74 2.16 21.21
N ASN A 4 2.05 2.73 20.22
CA ASN A 4 1.21 1.92 19.33
C ASN A 4 2.16 1.16 18.44
N THR A 5 2.36 -0.14 18.68
CA THR A 5 3.31 -1.00 17.96
C THR A 5 2.70 -1.68 16.73
N GLU A 6 1.44 -1.37 16.41
CA GLU A 6 0.73 -2.02 15.31
C GLU A 6 1.43 -1.78 13.96
N PRO A 7 1.63 -2.84 13.16
CA PRO A 7 2.08 -2.72 11.77
C PRO A 7 1.08 -1.89 10.94
N VAL A 8 1.58 -1.23 9.90
CA VAL A 8 0.81 -0.33 9.04
C VAL A 8 1.08 -0.68 7.58
N LEU A 9 0.03 -1.08 6.85
CA LEU A 9 0.07 -1.20 5.40
C LEU A 9 0.00 0.20 4.78
N LEU A 10 1.04 0.60 4.06
CA LEU A 10 1.04 1.87 3.34
C LEU A 10 0.49 1.67 1.92
N ASP A 11 -0.56 2.43 1.60
CA ASP A 11 -1.14 2.51 0.27
C ASP A 11 -0.14 3.10 -0.77
N THR A 12 -0.35 2.80 -2.05
CA THR A 12 0.44 3.30 -3.17
C THR A 12 0.51 4.83 -3.16
N SER A 13 -0.60 5.52 -2.89
CA SER A 13 -0.63 6.98 -2.90
C SER A 13 0.32 7.61 -1.87
N VAL A 14 0.43 6.99 -0.69
CA VAL A 14 1.35 7.38 0.39
C VAL A 14 2.79 7.17 -0.04
N TRP A 15 3.10 6.04 -0.66
CA TRP A 15 4.43 5.76 -1.20
C TRP A 15 4.83 6.76 -2.28
N VAL A 16 3.93 7.06 -3.22
CA VAL A 16 4.19 8.03 -4.30
C VAL A 16 4.44 9.43 -3.74
N ASP A 17 3.68 9.86 -2.75
CA ASP A 17 3.89 11.15 -2.09
C ASP A 17 5.25 11.19 -1.37
N ALA A 18 5.54 10.16 -0.56
CA ALA A 18 6.77 10.07 0.23
C ALA A 18 8.03 9.99 -0.66
N LEU A 19 8.02 9.17 -1.72
CA LEU A 19 9.15 9.03 -2.66
C LEU A 19 9.40 10.31 -3.45
N ARG A 20 8.36 11.09 -3.72
CA ARG A 20 8.48 12.41 -4.38
C ARG A 20 8.83 13.53 -3.40
N GLY A 21 8.82 13.28 -2.10
CA GLY A 21 9.04 14.29 -1.08
C GLY A 21 7.97 15.40 -1.09
N LYS A 22 6.75 15.10 -1.53
CA LYS A 22 5.74 16.13 -1.82
C LYS A 22 5.14 16.73 -0.55
N THR A 23 4.77 15.89 0.42
CA THR A 23 4.11 16.33 1.65
C THR A 23 5.00 16.04 2.86
N PRO A 24 5.59 17.06 3.52
CA PRO A 24 6.57 16.86 4.61
C PRO A 24 6.05 15.98 5.76
N LYS A 25 4.77 16.13 6.13
CA LYS A 25 4.14 15.30 7.17
C LYS A 25 4.06 13.83 6.78
N ILE A 26 3.77 13.53 5.52
CA ILE A 26 3.72 12.15 5.01
C ILE A 26 5.13 11.56 5.00
N VAL A 27 6.10 12.30 4.47
CA VAL A 27 7.52 11.89 4.46
C VAL A 27 7.99 11.55 5.88
N ALA A 28 7.79 12.45 6.84
CA ALA A 28 8.20 12.26 8.22
C ALA A 28 7.49 11.06 8.88
N LYS A 29 6.19 10.88 8.62
CA LYS A 29 5.43 9.74 9.16
C LYS A 29 5.88 8.41 8.56
N THR A 30 6.11 8.35 7.25
CA THR A 30 6.63 7.16 6.57
C THR A 30 8.03 6.80 7.08
N GLN A 31 8.92 7.80 7.24
CA GLN A 31 10.25 7.58 7.82
C GLN A 31 10.19 7.05 9.26
N GLY A 32 9.31 7.62 10.10
CA GLY A 32 9.12 7.11 11.46
C GLY A 32 8.66 5.65 11.47
N LEU A 33 7.63 5.31 10.68
CA LEU A 33 7.15 3.93 10.59
C LEU A 33 8.21 2.95 10.05
N LEU A 34 9.06 3.40 9.11
CA LEU A 34 10.17 2.59 8.60
C LEU A 34 11.24 2.36 9.65
N ASN A 35 11.62 3.40 10.41
CA ASN A 35 12.61 3.29 11.49
C ASN A 35 12.12 2.40 12.63
N ASP A 36 10.81 2.31 12.82
CA ASP A 36 10.18 1.45 13.82
C ASP A 36 9.93 0.01 13.30
N ASP A 37 10.33 -0.33 12.06
CA ASP A 37 10.06 -1.62 11.40
C ASP A 37 8.56 -1.99 11.30
N ARG A 38 7.69 -0.98 11.14
CA ARG A 38 6.23 -1.16 11.16
C ARG A 38 5.57 -1.13 9.80
N VAL A 39 6.30 -0.89 8.72
CA VAL A 39 5.72 -0.74 7.40
C VAL A 39 5.50 -2.10 6.73
N LEU A 40 4.26 -2.34 6.32
CA LEU A 40 3.88 -3.46 5.49
C LEU A 40 3.64 -3.03 4.03
N THR A 41 3.68 -3.99 3.12
CA THR A 41 3.26 -3.83 1.72
C THR A 41 2.41 -5.01 1.28
N CYS A 42 1.83 -4.95 0.08
CA CYS A 42 1.06 -6.06 -0.50
C CYS A 42 1.24 -6.10 -2.02
N GLY A 43 0.72 -7.16 -2.66
CA GLY A 43 0.82 -7.34 -4.12
C GLY A 43 0.35 -6.13 -4.94
N PRO A 44 -0.86 -5.59 -4.68
CA PRO A 44 -1.36 -4.38 -5.33
C PRO A 44 -0.42 -3.18 -5.26
N VAL A 45 0.07 -2.85 -4.05
CA VAL A 45 0.98 -1.72 -3.85
C VAL A 45 2.27 -1.92 -4.66
N ILE A 46 2.87 -3.11 -4.59
CA ILE A 46 4.08 -3.42 -5.37
C ILE A 46 3.84 -3.33 -6.88
N PHE A 47 2.67 -3.78 -7.36
CA PHE A 47 2.29 -3.70 -8.77
C PHE A 47 2.27 -2.25 -9.24
N GLU A 48 1.60 -1.37 -8.49
CA GLU A 48 1.46 0.03 -8.87
C GLU A 48 2.76 0.82 -8.78
N ILE A 49 3.58 0.57 -7.74
CA ILE A 49 4.90 1.18 -7.61
C ILE A 49 5.80 0.74 -8.78
N ARG A 50 5.82 -0.56 -9.12
CA ARG A 50 6.56 -1.03 -10.30
C ARG A 50 6.08 -0.30 -11.55
N ARG A 51 4.76 -0.24 -11.79
CA ARG A 51 4.17 0.43 -12.96
C ARG A 51 4.51 1.93 -13.03
N GLY A 52 4.55 2.61 -11.90
CA GLY A 52 4.75 4.06 -11.82
C GLY A 52 6.21 4.53 -11.87
N LEU A 53 7.17 3.67 -11.51
CA LEU A 53 8.60 4.05 -11.49
C LEU A 53 9.21 4.08 -12.88
N HIS A 54 10.03 5.11 -13.14
CA HIS A 54 10.86 5.14 -14.34
C HIS A 54 11.88 3.98 -14.30
N PRO A 55 12.24 3.35 -15.43
CA PRO A 55 13.16 2.20 -15.44
C PRO A 55 14.49 2.43 -14.71
N LYS A 56 15.02 3.65 -14.75
CA LYS A 56 16.26 4.06 -14.04
C LYS A 56 16.09 4.06 -12.52
N GLU A 57 14.92 4.46 -12.02
CA GLU A 57 14.61 4.54 -10.59
C GLU A 57 14.26 3.17 -10.02
N ARG A 58 13.59 2.33 -10.82
CA ARG A 58 13.17 0.98 -10.44
C ARG A 58 14.32 0.14 -9.88
N LYS A 59 15.51 0.19 -10.50
CA LYS A 59 16.69 -0.56 -10.04
C LYS A 59 17.18 -0.14 -8.65
N LYS A 60 16.92 1.11 -8.24
CA LYS A 60 17.32 1.64 -6.94
C LYS A 60 16.26 1.43 -5.88
N ILE A 61 14.99 1.68 -6.23
CA ILE A 61 13.88 1.69 -5.27
C ILE A 61 13.34 0.30 -4.98
N MET A 62 13.17 -0.57 -5.99
CA MET A 62 12.50 -1.86 -5.76
C MET A 62 13.23 -2.78 -4.76
N PRO A 63 14.57 -2.87 -4.75
CA PRO A 63 15.26 -3.66 -3.72
C PRO A 63 14.98 -3.22 -2.28
N LEU A 64 14.60 -1.95 -2.07
CA LEU A 64 14.24 -1.46 -0.74
C LEU A 64 12.88 -2.01 -0.28
N PHE A 65 11.95 -2.25 -1.22
CA PHE A 65 10.66 -2.87 -0.92
C PHE A 65 10.79 -4.37 -0.59
N ASP A 66 11.87 -5.03 -1.01
CA ASP A 66 12.10 -6.44 -0.70
C ASP A 66 12.44 -6.66 0.80
N ALA A 67 12.83 -5.60 1.53
CA ALA A 67 13.02 -5.63 2.97
C ALA A 67 11.70 -5.52 3.76
N LEU A 68 10.59 -5.14 3.12
CA LEU A 68 9.30 -4.99 3.77
C LEU A 68 8.59 -6.34 3.85
N ILE A 69 7.83 -6.54 4.93
CA ILE A 69 6.89 -7.66 5.01
C ILE A 69 5.79 -7.43 3.97
N ARG A 70 5.73 -8.34 3.00
CA ARG A 70 4.69 -8.36 1.97
C ARG A 70 3.56 -9.28 2.38
N LEU A 71 2.41 -8.70 2.70
CA LEU A 71 1.19 -9.44 2.98
C LEU A 71 0.72 -10.22 1.73
N SER A 72 0.24 -11.43 1.98
CA SER A 72 -0.37 -12.28 0.96
C SER A 72 -1.69 -11.66 0.48
N VAL A 73 -1.99 -11.85 -0.79
CA VAL A 73 -3.29 -11.52 -1.40
C VAL A 73 -3.76 -12.79 -2.06
N ASP A 74 -4.42 -13.63 -1.28
CA ASP A 74 -4.90 -14.95 -1.68
C ASP A 74 -6.34 -14.87 -2.22
N GLU A 75 -6.86 -16.03 -2.67
CA GLU A 75 -8.20 -16.14 -3.27
C GLU A 75 -9.29 -15.57 -2.36
N ALA A 76 -9.18 -15.70 -1.03
CA ALA A 76 -10.18 -15.16 -0.12
C ALA A 76 -10.20 -13.62 -0.12
N VAL A 77 -9.03 -12.99 -0.24
CA VAL A 77 -8.95 -11.52 -0.40
C VAL A 77 -9.53 -11.09 -1.74
N TRP A 78 -9.28 -11.84 -2.81
CA TRP A 78 -9.85 -11.54 -4.13
C TRP A 78 -11.38 -11.65 -4.14
N ASP A 79 -11.93 -12.72 -3.59
CA ASP A 79 -13.36 -12.96 -3.51
C ASP A 79 -14.06 -11.88 -2.67
N SER A 80 -13.56 -11.63 -1.46
CA SER A 80 -14.13 -10.61 -0.56
C SER A 80 -14.04 -9.19 -1.14
N ALA A 81 -12.97 -8.85 -1.86
CA ALA A 81 -12.83 -7.57 -2.54
C ALA A 81 -13.84 -7.42 -3.69
N GLY A 82 -14.11 -8.52 -4.42
CA GLY A 82 -15.14 -8.58 -5.44
C GLY A 82 -16.54 -8.39 -4.87
N ASP A 83 -16.86 -9.04 -3.76
CA ASP A 83 -18.14 -8.89 -3.05
C ASP A 83 -18.33 -7.46 -2.51
N LEU A 84 -17.26 -6.86 -1.97
CA LEU A 84 -17.26 -5.48 -1.53
C LEU A 84 -17.54 -4.52 -2.71
N ASP A 85 -16.80 -4.64 -3.82
CA ASP A 85 -17.00 -3.81 -5.01
C ASP A 85 -18.43 -3.95 -5.56
N ALA A 86 -18.95 -5.19 -5.67
CA ALA A 86 -20.32 -5.43 -6.11
C ALA A 86 -21.34 -4.77 -5.17
N SER A 87 -21.13 -4.83 -3.86
CA SER A 87 -21.98 -4.13 -2.89
C SER A 87 -21.94 -2.63 -3.07
N ARG A 88 -20.75 -2.02 -3.20
CA ARG A 88 -20.62 -0.57 -3.34
C ARG A 88 -21.23 -0.07 -4.64
N ARG A 89 -21.11 -0.84 -5.73
CA ARG A 89 -21.73 -0.49 -7.02
C ARG A 89 -23.25 -0.48 -6.98
N ARG A 90 -23.88 -1.38 -6.21
CA ARG A 90 -25.35 -1.35 -5.98
C ARG A 90 -25.79 -0.05 -5.29
N ASP A 91 -24.91 0.53 -4.49
CA ASP A 91 -25.13 1.82 -3.82
C ASP A 91 -24.71 3.03 -4.68
N GLY A 92 -24.34 2.81 -5.95
CA GLY A 92 -23.89 3.87 -6.86
C GLY A 92 -22.45 4.35 -6.62
N ILE A 93 -21.66 3.64 -5.82
CA ILE A 93 -20.27 3.98 -5.47
C ILE A 93 -19.32 3.12 -6.30
N THR A 94 -18.46 3.76 -7.09
CA THR A 94 -17.42 3.09 -7.87
C THR A 94 -16.06 3.32 -7.22
N ILE A 95 -15.38 2.23 -6.85
CA ILE A 95 -14.04 2.25 -6.26
C ILE A 95 -13.07 1.57 -7.24
N PRO A 96 -11.84 2.08 -7.43
CA PRO A 96 -10.84 1.36 -8.21
C PRO A 96 -10.60 -0.05 -7.64
N PRO A 97 -10.52 -1.10 -8.48
CA PRO A 97 -10.36 -2.47 -7.99
C PRO A 97 -9.13 -2.70 -7.12
N MET A 98 -8.02 -2.01 -7.39
CA MET A 98 -6.81 -2.15 -6.56
C MET A 98 -7.03 -1.63 -5.14
N ASP A 99 -7.81 -0.55 -5.00
CA ASP A 99 -8.13 0.04 -3.70
C ASP A 99 -9.06 -0.89 -2.91
N THR A 100 -10.02 -1.56 -3.57
CA THR A 100 -10.88 -2.55 -2.89
C THR A 100 -10.08 -3.77 -2.42
N ILE A 101 -9.11 -4.24 -3.21
CA ILE A 101 -8.23 -5.34 -2.82
C ILE A 101 -7.34 -4.92 -1.64
N ILE A 102 -6.70 -3.75 -1.70
CA ILE A 102 -5.88 -3.25 -0.59
C ILE A 102 -6.72 -3.13 0.68
N ALA A 103 -7.96 -2.66 0.57
CA ALA A 103 -8.88 -2.56 1.69
C ALA A 103 -9.36 -3.91 2.27
N GLN A 104 -9.18 -5.03 1.56
CA GLN A 104 -9.47 -6.38 2.08
C GLN A 104 -8.22 -7.13 2.56
N VAL A 105 -7.03 -6.55 2.39
CA VAL A 105 -5.79 -7.07 2.99
C VAL A 105 -5.69 -6.70 4.48
N CYS A 106 -6.33 -5.60 4.89
CA CYS A 106 -6.38 -5.09 6.26
C CYS A 106 -7.73 -5.39 6.92
#